data_AF-A0A914NT74-F1
#
_entry.id   AF-A0A914NT74-F1
#
_cell.length_a   1.000
_cell.length_b   1.000
_cell.length_c   1.000
_cell.angle_alpha   90.00
_cell.angle_beta   90.00
_cell.angle_gamma   90.00
#
_symmetry.space_group_name_H-M   'P 1'
#
loop_
_entity.id
_entity.type
_entity.pdbx_description
1 polymer ?
#
loop_
_entity_poly.entity_id
_entity_poly.type
_entity_poly.pdbx_seq_one_letter_code
_entity_poly.pdbx_strand_id
1 'polypeptide(L)'
;TCRIHESSLLLAVRTCFNIYLASKSPINQSTAKGILTQTINYVFTNMERNVVDTVVTIPFDENSVVKDVLDSVVYQVSTSLDSCQYENGEQDLKSTNIDFNEPLSPNEQNIILNGSIHSSSPSYYYGINGSSENTTEINVTTNGGTPRQLQQQKLEFNSIEEKDAFLIFRALCKLSMKHLPDEQDPRSHELRSKILSLEMILLVMEHINGQPLPDHHSFVYAIRHFLCVALTQNAVSPTITVFEKALSIIVQLINKWKSHLKKQLEVFFKEILLSILESPSSSFEHKWAVLNALSKIFDDSQSVVDIYVNYDCHMTSANIFEELISHLAKIASSYSSDPSSPTHGQQIAKDREKRMRELALKCLVKALKCLVAWYEDMEIGKEVSIQYPAEEQQQPLQLSTEGSAADVNQIVQ
;
A
#
# COMPACT_ATOMS: atom_id res chain seq x y z
N THR A 1 13.78 29.83 -4.91
CA THR A 1 13.69 28.69 -5.85
C THR A 1 12.23 28.51 -6.26
N CYS A 2 11.94 28.30 -7.55
CA CYS A 2 10.57 28.07 -8.04
C CYS A 2 10.13 26.64 -7.66
N ARG A 3 9.04 26.49 -6.90
CA ARG A 3 8.49 25.18 -6.53
C ARG A 3 7.42 24.77 -7.53
N ILE A 4 7.45 23.52 -7.98
CA ILE A 4 6.53 22.96 -8.98
C ILE A 4 5.59 22.00 -8.24
N HIS A 5 4.29 22.22 -8.34
CA HIS A 5 3.25 21.46 -7.63
C HIS A 5 2.07 21.11 -8.56
N GLU A 6 1.26 20.16 -8.11
CA GLU A 6 -0.02 19.74 -8.68
C GLU A 6 0.04 19.51 -10.21
N SER A 7 -0.75 20.27 -10.96
CA SER A 7 -0.88 20.13 -12.42
C SER A 7 0.46 20.26 -13.16
N SER A 8 1.32 21.18 -12.71
CA SER A 8 2.64 21.40 -13.32
C SER A 8 3.59 20.23 -13.04
N LEU A 9 3.51 19.66 -11.84
CA LEU A 9 4.28 18.48 -11.46
C LEU A 9 3.80 17.24 -12.22
N LEU A 10 2.49 17.02 -12.29
CA LEU A 10 1.88 15.93 -13.07
C LEU A 10 2.23 16.03 -14.55
N LEU A 11 2.27 17.25 -15.11
CA LEU A 11 2.69 17.46 -16.49
C LEU A 11 4.16 17.09 -16.71
N ALA A 12 5.05 17.44 -15.77
CA ALA A 12 6.46 17.07 -15.84
C ALA A 12 6.66 15.54 -15.78
N VAL A 13 5.97 14.87 -14.84
CA VAL A 13 5.97 13.41 -14.71
C VAL A 13 5.43 12.77 -15.99
N ARG A 14 4.27 13.23 -16.49
CA ARG A 14 3.70 12.74 -17.76
C ARG A 14 4.65 12.90 -18.92
N THR A 15 5.32 14.04 -19.02
CA THR A 15 6.25 14.32 -20.12
C THR A 15 7.40 13.32 -20.12
N CYS A 16 8.01 13.06 -18.95
CA CYS A 16 9.07 12.06 -18.85
C CYS A 16 8.56 10.65 -19.16
N PHE A 17 7.35 10.31 -18.70
CA PHE A 17 6.69 9.04 -18.99
C PHE A 17 6.46 8.84 -20.50
N ASN A 18 5.95 9.86 -21.18
CA ASN A 18 5.72 9.84 -22.62
C ASN A 18 7.03 9.78 -23.42
N ILE A 19 8.08 10.49 -23.00
CA ILE A 19 9.41 10.40 -23.63
C ILE A 19 9.93 8.96 -23.53
N TYR A 20 9.79 8.31 -22.36
CA TYR A 20 10.20 6.91 -22.20
C TYR A 20 9.48 5.98 -23.17
N LEU A 21 8.17 6.15 -23.34
CA LEU A 21 7.40 5.23 -24.18
C LEU A 21 7.57 5.50 -25.68
N ALA A 22 7.56 6.77 -26.09
CA ALA A 22 7.59 7.16 -27.50
C ALA A 22 9.00 7.11 -28.10
N SER A 23 10.05 7.26 -27.28
CA SER A 23 11.41 7.28 -27.81
C SER A 23 11.86 5.90 -28.29
N LYS A 24 12.54 5.85 -29.44
CA LYS A 24 13.25 4.66 -29.94
C LYS A 24 14.70 4.59 -29.43
N SER A 25 15.22 5.66 -28.85
CA SER A 25 16.60 5.73 -28.34
C SER A 25 16.68 5.14 -26.94
N PRO A 26 17.45 4.06 -26.70
CA PRO A 26 17.59 3.49 -25.36
C PRO A 26 18.22 4.48 -24.36
N ILE A 27 19.02 5.43 -24.86
CA ILE A 27 19.58 6.52 -24.05
C ILE A 27 18.46 7.41 -23.54
N ASN A 28 17.59 7.90 -24.43
CA ASN A 28 16.49 8.79 -24.04
C ASN A 28 15.49 8.09 -23.11
N GLN A 29 15.22 6.81 -23.35
CA GLN A 29 14.40 5.99 -22.45
C GLN A 29 15.03 5.91 -21.07
N SER A 30 16.32 5.55 -20.99
CA SER A 30 17.03 5.45 -19.71
C SER A 30 17.10 6.79 -18.97
N THR A 31 17.36 7.88 -19.68
CA THR A 31 17.37 9.23 -19.11
C THR A 31 15.98 9.63 -18.59
N ALA A 32 14.93 9.42 -19.37
CA ALA A 32 13.57 9.76 -18.95
C ALA A 32 13.11 8.94 -17.74
N LYS A 33 13.41 7.64 -17.71
CA LYS A 33 13.17 6.78 -16.54
C LYS A 33 13.97 7.24 -15.32
N GLY A 34 15.24 7.62 -15.51
CA GLY A 34 16.06 8.16 -14.42
C GLY A 34 15.49 9.46 -13.83
N ILE A 35 15.00 10.37 -14.67
CA ILE A 35 14.34 11.60 -14.22
C ILE A 35 13.05 11.26 -13.46
N LEU A 36 12.21 10.35 -13.99
CA LEU A 36 11.00 9.89 -13.29
C LEU A 36 11.31 9.35 -11.90
N THR A 37 12.30 8.44 -11.78
CA THR A 37 12.73 7.89 -10.50
C THR A 37 13.14 8.99 -9.53
N GLN A 38 13.93 9.96 -9.98
CA GLN A 38 14.38 11.07 -9.12
C GLN A 38 13.22 11.97 -8.68
N THR A 39 12.33 12.34 -9.61
CA THR A 39 11.16 13.17 -9.31
C THR A 39 10.23 12.48 -8.32
N ILE A 40 9.92 11.21 -8.54
CA ILE A 40 9.05 10.42 -7.65
C ILE A 40 9.69 10.32 -6.27
N ASN A 41 10.95 9.90 -6.17
CA ASN A 41 11.64 9.80 -4.88
C ASN A 41 11.64 11.13 -4.12
N TYR A 42 11.88 12.25 -4.82
CA TYR A 42 11.85 13.57 -4.20
C TYR A 42 10.48 13.91 -3.62
N VAL A 43 9.40 13.66 -4.36
CA VAL A 43 8.03 13.93 -3.91
C VAL A 43 7.69 13.11 -2.67
N PHE A 44 7.92 11.80 -2.70
CA PHE A 44 7.57 10.92 -1.58
C PHE A 44 8.46 11.14 -0.35
N THR A 45 9.74 11.45 -0.53
CA THR A 45 10.62 11.84 0.59
C THR A 45 10.13 13.12 1.28
N ASN A 46 9.61 14.09 0.51
CA ASN A 46 9.07 15.32 1.10
C ASN A 46 7.72 15.10 1.78
N MET A 47 6.86 14.22 1.23
CA MET A 47 5.65 13.79 1.91
C MET A 47 5.98 13.20 3.28
N GLU A 48 6.93 12.26 3.38
CA GLU A 48 7.32 11.64 4.65
C GLU A 48 7.85 12.65 5.68
N ARG A 49 8.64 13.64 5.26
CA ARG A 49 9.18 14.67 6.18
C ARG A 49 8.06 15.48 6.85
N ASN A 50 7.00 15.80 6.12
CA ASN A 50 5.89 16.60 6.64
C ASN A 50 4.93 15.79 7.54
N VAL A 51 4.93 14.46 7.44
CA VAL A 51 4.14 13.57 8.32
C VAL A 51 4.68 13.58 9.75
N VAL A 52 6.01 13.59 9.90
CA VAL A 52 6.68 13.49 11.22
C VAL A 52 6.32 14.65 12.15
N ASP A 53 5.97 15.81 11.60
CA ASP A 53 5.63 17.00 12.38
C ASP A 53 4.18 17.01 12.92
N THR A 54 3.33 16.04 12.54
CA THR A 54 1.86 16.13 12.75
C THR A 54 1.24 15.00 13.59
N VAL A 55 2.02 14.27 14.40
CA VAL A 55 1.49 13.12 15.16
C VAL A 55 0.49 13.57 16.25
N VAL A 56 -0.80 13.57 15.91
CA VAL A 56 -1.94 13.62 16.84
C VAL A 56 -2.61 12.25 16.82
N THR A 57 -2.64 11.58 17.97
CA THR A 57 -3.29 10.28 18.17
C THR A 57 -4.81 10.49 18.22
N ILE A 58 -5.55 9.91 17.28
CA ILE A 58 -7.03 9.86 17.31
C ILE A 58 -7.45 8.39 17.49
N PRO A 59 -8.37 8.08 18.42
CA PRO A 59 -8.83 6.71 18.66
C PRO A 59 -9.69 6.19 17.49
N PHE A 60 -9.51 4.89 17.20
CA PHE A 60 -10.07 4.18 16.05
C PHE A 60 -11.49 3.65 16.31
N ASP A 61 -12.39 3.70 15.32
CA ASP A 61 -13.71 3.06 15.34
C ASP A 61 -13.75 1.89 14.34
N GLU A 62 -13.94 0.69 14.85
CA GLU A 62 -13.91 -0.58 14.10
C GLU A 62 -15.08 -0.75 13.11
N ASN A 63 -16.06 0.16 13.10
CA ASN A 63 -17.25 0.05 12.25
C ASN A 63 -17.12 0.62 10.81
N SER A 64 -15.98 1.23 10.44
CA SER A 64 -15.77 1.78 9.07
C SER A 64 -15.75 0.71 7.97
N VAL A 65 -15.60 -0.56 8.34
CA VAL A 65 -14.98 -1.52 7.43
C VAL A 65 -15.96 -2.25 6.49
N VAL A 66 -17.26 -2.03 6.65
CA VAL A 66 -18.30 -2.39 5.66
C VAL A 66 -18.35 -1.36 4.52
N LYS A 67 -18.05 -0.10 4.83
CA LYS A 67 -18.08 1.01 3.89
C LYS A 67 -16.91 0.96 2.91
N ASP A 68 -15.72 0.63 3.42
CA ASP A 68 -14.50 0.55 2.59
C ASP A 68 -14.56 -0.58 1.55
N VAL A 69 -15.19 -1.71 1.89
CA VAL A 69 -15.43 -2.83 0.96
C VAL A 69 -16.48 -2.46 -0.08
N LEU A 70 -17.56 -1.79 0.34
CA LEU A 70 -18.61 -1.34 -0.57
C LEU A 70 -18.08 -0.31 -1.57
N ASP A 71 -17.26 0.65 -1.11
CA ASP A 71 -16.65 1.67 -1.96
C ASP A 71 -15.65 1.06 -2.96
N SER A 72 -14.91 0.02 -2.56
CA SER A 72 -14.01 -0.73 -3.44
C SER A 72 -14.77 -1.49 -4.54
N VAL A 73 -15.87 -2.18 -4.19
CA VAL A 73 -16.72 -2.88 -5.16
C VAL A 73 -17.43 -1.90 -6.09
N VAL A 74 -17.93 -0.78 -5.57
CA VAL A 74 -18.56 0.29 -6.37
C VAL A 74 -17.55 0.90 -7.36
N TYR A 75 -16.30 1.09 -6.95
CA TYR A 75 -15.24 1.58 -7.85
C TYR A 75 -14.88 0.56 -8.95
N GLN A 76 -14.82 -0.73 -8.63
CA GLN A 76 -14.62 -1.80 -9.63
C GLN A 76 -15.76 -1.86 -10.66
N VAL A 77 -17.02 -1.69 -10.22
CA VAL A 77 -18.17 -1.65 -11.13
C VAL A 77 -18.15 -0.39 -12.01
N SER A 78 -17.75 0.76 -11.45
CA SER A 78 -17.70 2.03 -12.18
C SER A 78 -16.62 2.03 -13.27
N THR A 79 -15.44 1.50 -12.97
CA THR A 79 -14.33 1.38 -13.93
C THR A 79 -14.58 0.36 -15.04
N SER A 80 -15.48 -0.60 -14.81
CA SER A 80 -15.91 -1.58 -15.82
C SER A 80 -16.93 -1.02 -16.82
N LEU A 81 -17.56 0.13 -16.51
CA LEU A 81 -18.56 0.77 -17.38
C LEU A 81 -17.95 1.84 -18.30
N ASP A 82 -16.87 2.50 -17.88
CA ASP A 82 -16.15 3.50 -18.70
C ASP A 82 -15.33 2.86 -19.84
N SER A 83 -15.05 1.56 -19.79
CA SER A 83 -14.30 0.83 -20.81
C SER A 83 -15.14 0.40 -22.03
N CYS A 84 -16.45 0.65 -22.05
CA CYS A 84 -17.37 0.15 -23.09
C CYS A 84 -17.87 1.19 -24.11
N GLN A 85 -17.27 2.39 -24.19
CA GLN A 85 -17.65 3.36 -25.22
C GLN A 85 -16.41 3.84 -25.97
N TYR A 86 -16.54 4.05 -27.29
CA TYR A 86 -15.53 4.44 -28.28
C TYR A 86 -14.83 3.31 -29.05
N GLU A 87 -15.61 2.51 -29.79
CA GLU A 87 -15.15 2.03 -31.10
C GLU A 87 -15.93 2.76 -32.19
N ASN A 88 -15.23 3.58 -32.97
CA ASN A 88 -15.45 3.81 -34.41
C ASN A 88 -14.43 4.83 -34.96
N GLY A 89 -13.61 4.40 -35.93
CA GLY A 89 -13.03 5.29 -36.94
C GLY A 89 -11.50 5.44 -37.00
N GLU A 90 -10.92 4.72 -37.97
CA GLU A 90 -9.69 4.96 -38.75
C GLU A 90 -8.31 5.08 -38.07
N GLN A 91 -7.43 4.19 -38.53
CA GLN A 91 -6.02 4.03 -38.19
C GLN A 91 -5.19 5.19 -38.75
N ASP A 92 -4.77 6.08 -37.86
CA ASP A 92 -3.59 6.91 -38.03
C ASP A 92 -2.81 6.90 -36.72
N LEU A 93 -1.48 6.99 -36.77
CA LEU A 93 -0.58 6.98 -35.61
C LEU A 93 -0.96 8.08 -34.59
N LYS A 94 -1.95 7.82 -33.74
CA LYS A 94 -2.29 8.64 -32.60
C LYS A 94 -1.50 8.11 -31.42
N SER A 95 -0.51 8.89 -30.99
CA SER A 95 0.00 8.87 -29.63
C SER A 95 -1.18 8.67 -28.68
N THR A 96 -1.28 7.52 -28.02
CA THR A 96 -2.16 7.35 -26.87
C THR A 96 -1.71 8.40 -25.85
N ASN A 97 -2.39 9.55 -25.84
CA ASN A 97 -2.16 10.58 -24.85
C ASN A 97 -2.51 9.96 -23.50
N ILE A 98 -1.48 9.61 -22.74
CA ILE A 98 -1.61 9.08 -21.39
C ILE A 98 -2.05 10.24 -20.52
N ASP A 99 -3.36 10.31 -20.23
CA ASP A 99 -3.92 11.44 -19.51
C ASP A 99 -3.76 11.30 -17.99
N PHE A 100 -2.67 11.85 -17.45
CA PHE A 100 -2.55 12.06 -15.99
C PHE A 100 -3.45 13.21 -15.49
N ASN A 101 -4.17 13.95 -16.37
CA ASN A 101 -5.13 15.00 -16.00
C ASN A 101 -6.57 14.51 -16.08
N GLU A 102 -6.80 13.19 -16.23
CA GLU A 102 -8.15 12.65 -16.24
C GLU A 102 -8.88 13.17 -14.98
N PRO A 103 -9.99 13.92 -15.16
CA PRO A 103 -10.66 14.56 -14.04
C PRO A 103 -11.02 13.49 -13.01
N LEU A 104 -10.93 13.85 -11.73
CA LEU A 104 -11.53 13.07 -10.66
C LEU A 104 -12.96 12.69 -11.10
N SER A 105 -13.36 11.42 -10.99
CA SER A 105 -14.75 11.04 -11.21
C SER A 105 -15.65 11.85 -10.25
N PRO A 106 -16.95 12.05 -10.53
CA PRO A 106 -17.83 12.79 -9.62
C PRO A 106 -17.79 12.27 -8.17
N ASN A 107 -17.62 10.94 -8.00
CA ASN A 107 -17.42 10.31 -6.70
C ASN A 107 -16.09 10.70 -6.05
N GLU A 108 -15.01 10.84 -6.82
CA GLU A 108 -13.70 11.28 -6.34
C GLU A 108 -13.59 12.81 -6.15
N GLN A 109 -14.34 13.61 -6.92
CA GLN A 109 -14.43 15.08 -6.77
C GLN A 109 -15.13 15.47 -5.47
N ASN A 110 -16.17 14.73 -5.09
CA ASN A 110 -16.85 14.92 -3.80
C ASN A 110 -15.98 14.51 -2.60
N ILE A 111 -14.98 13.65 -2.84
CA ILE A 111 -14.01 13.21 -1.83
C ILE A 111 -12.91 14.27 -1.63
N ILE A 112 -12.46 14.96 -2.68
CA ILE A 112 -11.38 15.94 -2.61
C ILE A 112 -11.93 17.36 -2.79
N LEU A 113 -12.12 18.09 -1.69
CA LEU A 113 -12.32 19.54 -1.78
C LEU A 113 -10.97 20.23 -2.01
N ASN A 114 -10.93 21.17 -2.97
CA ASN A 114 -9.81 22.10 -3.15
C ASN A 114 -9.58 22.90 -1.86
N GLY A 115 -8.70 22.40 -1.00
CA GLY A 115 -8.11 23.20 0.06
C GLY A 115 -7.25 24.28 -0.58
N SER A 116 -7.82 25.46 -0.82
CA SER A 116 -7.02 26.68 -0.97
C SER A 116 -6.24 26.85 0.33
N ILE A 117 -4.97 26.46 0.33
CA ILE A 117 -4.06 26.74 1.43
C ILE A 117 -3.78 28.24 1.38
N HIS A 118 -4.64 29.04 2.02
CA HIS A 118 -4.32 30.42 2.32
C HIS A 118 -3.31 30.43 3.47
N SER A 119 -2.08 30.83 3.15
CA SER A 119 -1.11 31.27 4.13
C SER A 119 -1.63 32.51 4.86
N SER A 120 -2.05 32.41 6.12
CA SER A 120 -1.81 33.44 7.17
C SER A 120 -2.43 33.07 8.53
N SER A 121 -1.70 33.51 9.56
CA SER A 121 -1.82 33.40 11.03
C SER A 121 -3.22 33.63 11.67
N PRO A 122 -3.40 33.28 12.97
CA PRO A 122 -4.71 33.11 13.59
C PRO A 122 -5.35 34.44 13.99
N SER A 123 -6.64 34.61 13.73
CA SER A 123 -7.44 35.63 14.39
C SER A 123 -8.83 35.09 14.73
N TYR A 124 -9.16 35.19 16.02
CA TYR A 124 -10.49 34.99 16.58
C TYR A 124 -11.42 36.10 16.08
N TYR A 125 -12.63 35.79 15.62
CA TYR A 125 -13.81 36.64 15.85
C TYR A 125 -15.13 35.88 15.64
N TYR A 126 -16.11 36.24 16.49
CA TYR A 126 -17.50 35.78 16.54
C TYR A 126 -18.31 36.16 15.28
N GLY A 127 -19.37 35.40 15.00
CA GLY A 127 -20.10 35.39 13.72
C GLY A 127 -21.03 36.56 13.40
N ILE A 128 -21.75 36.43 12.26
CA ILE A 128 -23.14 36.86 11.99
C ILE A 128 -23.52 36.47 10.55
N ASN A 129 -24.77 36.03 10.41
CA ASN A 129 -25.47 35.63 9.18
C ASN A 129 -25.53 36.74 8.11
N GLY A 130 -25.48 36.33 6.84
CA GLY A 130 -25.74 37.18 5.68
C GLY A 130 -26.01 36.36 4.42
N SER A 131 -27.30 36.19 4.13
CA SER A 131 -27.94 35.56 2.96
C SER A 131 -27.67 36.26 1.62
N SER A 132 -27.67 35.48 0.52
CA SER A 132 -28.33 35.75 -0.80
C SER A 132 -27.69 34.83 -1.88
N GLU A 133 -28.32 33.70 -2.24
CA GLU A 133 -29.23 33.49 -3.39
C GLU A 133 -28.58 33.50 -4.79
N ASN A 134 -28.49 32.32 -5.43
CA ASN A 134 -29.25 31.94 -6.65
C ASN A 134 -28.54 30.83 -7.45
N THR A 135 -29.19 29.67 -7.63
CA THR A 135 -29.75 29.21 -8.92
C THR A 135 -30.40 27.82 -8.83
N THR A 136 -31.74 27.82 -8.95
CA THR A 136 -32.63 26.86 -9.66
C THR A 136 -32.49 25.35 -9.43
N GLU A 137 -33.33 24.83 -8.52
CA GLU A 137 -33.74 23.43 -8.42
C GLU A 137 -34.92 23.12 -9.36
N ILE A 138 -34.85 22.00 -10.07
CA ILE A 138 -36.02 21.34 -10.69
C ILE A 138 -36.45 20.22 -9.74
N ASN A 139 -37.60 20.40 -9.10
CA ASN A 139 -38.23 19.42 -8.22
C ASN A 139 -39.07 18.42 -9.03
N VAL A 140 -38.75 17.13 -8.91
CA VAL A 140 -39.70 16.03 -9.18
C VAL A 140 -39.85 15.24 -7.88
N THR A 141 -40.99 15.44 -7.22
CA THR A 141 -41.43 14.69 -6.04
C THR A 141 -42.12 13.40 -6.46
N THR A 142 -41.66 12.24 -5.97
CA THR A 142 -42.53 11.14 -5.53
C THR A 142 -41.81 10.19 -4.55
N ASN A 143 -42.27 10.24 -3.30
CA ASN A 143 -42.47 9.16 -2.32
C ASN A 143 -41.30 8.27 -1.82
N GLY A 144 -41.00 8.44 -0.52
CA GLY A 144 -41.02 7.31 0.42
C GLY A 144 -39.74 6.52 0.62
N GLY A 145 -38.65 7.20 1.00
CA GLY A 145 -37.47 6.56 1.58
C GLY A 145 -36.58 7.63 2.17
N THR A 146 -36.23 7.51 3.45
CA THR A 146 -35.18 8.34 4.06
C THR A 146 -33.93 8.22 3.18
N PRO A 147 -33.37 9.32 2.63
CA PRO A 147 -32.11 9.23 1.92
C PRO A 147 -31.05 8.89 2.96
N ARG A 148 -30.55 7.65 2.94
CA ARG A 148 -29.27 7.33 3.57
C ARG A 148 -28.22 8.19 2.84
N GLN A 149 -27.91 9.35 3.39
CA GLN A 149 -26.74 10.12 3.00
C GLN A 149 -25.53 9.22 3.28
N LEU A 150 -25.00 8.58 2.23
CA LEU A 150 -23.64 8.07 2.21
C LEU A 150 -22.75 9.25 2.58
N GLN A 151 -22.28 9.28 3.81
CA GLN A 151 -21.35 10.30 4.29
C GLN A 151 -20.03 10.07 3.56
N GLN A 152 -19.89 10.60 2.34
CA GLN A 152 -18.69 10.48 1.52
C GLN A 152 -17.48 10.93 2.36
N GLN A 153 -16.47 10.08 2.46
CA GLN A 153 -15.29 10.34 3.27
C GLN A 153 -14.49 11.45 2.57
N LYS A 154 -14.54 12.67 3.12
CA LYS A 154 -13.80 13.81 2.58
C LYS A 154 -12.31 13.61 2.88
N LEU A 155 -11.48 13.53 1.84
CA LEU A 155 -10.03 13.54 1.95
C LEU A 155 -9.54 14.98 2.15
N GLU A 156 -8.86 15.21 3.26
CA GLU A 156 -8.11 16.43 3.52
C GLU A 156 -6.62 16.13 3.43
N PHE A 157 -5.85 17.07 2.88
CA PHE A 157 -4.40 16.96 2.75
C PHE A 157 -3.75 17.90 3.75
N ASN A 158 -2.78 17.40 4.52
CA ASN A 158 -2.09 18.20 5.53
C ASN A 158 -1.04 19.13 4.90
N SER A 159 -0.59 18.81 3.68
CA SER A 159 0.39 19.63 2.94
C SER A 159 0.21 19.53 1.42
N ILE A 160 0.79 20.48 0.68
CA ILE A 160 0.83 20.42 -0.79
C ILE A 160 1.63 19.20 -1.25
N GLU A 161 2.70 18.87 -0.52
CA GLU A 161 3.54 17.70 -0.78
C GLU A 161 2.77 16.39 -0.63
N GLU A 162 1.88 16.29 0.37
CA GLU A 162 0.97 15.14 0.53
C GLU A 162 -0.01 15.03 -0.65
N LYS A 163 -0.58 16.16 -1.08
CA LYS A 163 -1.48 16.22 -2.25
C LYS A 163 -0.76 15.82 -3.53
N ASP A 164 0.46 16.30 -3.75
CA ASP A 164 1.31 15.96 -4.90
C ASP A 164 1.62 14.46 -4.96
N ALA A 165 2.04 13.89 -3.82
CA ALA A 165 2.33 12.48 -3.69
C ALA A 165 1.08 11.62 -3.98
N PHE A 166 -0.06 12.01 -3.41
CA PHE A 166 -1.35 11.36 -3.64
C PHE A 166 -1.73 11.36 -5.12
N LEU A 167 -1.65 12.52 -5.79
CA LEU A 167 -2.03 12.66 -7.20
C LEU A 167 -1.15 11.81 -8.12
N ILE A 168 0.17 11.83 -7.89
CA ILE A 168 1.12 11.00 -8.65
C ILE A 168 0.82 9.51 -8.42
N PHE A 169 0.65 9.09 -7.16
CA PHE A 169 0.40 7.69 -6.83
C PHE A 169 -0.88 7.17 -7.47
N ARG A 170 -1.98 7.94 -7.35
CA ARG A 170 -3.27 7.63 -7.98
C ARG A 170 -3.12 7.50 -9.50
N ALA A 171 -2.45 8.44 -10.15
CA ALA A 171 -2.24 8.39 -11.59
C ALA A 171 -1.44 7.16 -12.01
N LEU A 172 -0.36 6.82 -11.29
CA LEU A 172 0.42 5.60 -11.56
C LEU A 172 -0.44 4.33 -11.42
N CYS A 173 -1.29 4.24 -10.39
CA CYS A 173 -2.20 3.11 -10.20
C CYS A 173 -3.23 3.00 -11.34
N LYS A 174 -3.82 4.12 -11.77
CA LYS A 174 -4.73 4.13 -12.92
C LYS A 174 -4.06 3.65 -14.20
N LEU A 175 -2.84 4.10 -14.45
CA LEU A 175 -2.08 3.70 -15.63
C LEU A 175 -1.68 2.23 -15.63
N SER A 176 -1.44 1.63 -14.45
CA SER A 176 -1.18 0.20 -14.34
C SER A 176 -2.43 -0.65 -14.55
N MET A 177 -3.64 -0.10 -14.51
CA MET A 177 -4.90 -0.83 -14.72
C MET A 177 -5.40 -0.84 -16.17
N LYS A 178 -4.83 -0.03 -17.07
CA LYS A 178 -5.25 0.01 -18.48
C LYS A 178 -5.22 -1.39 -19.12
N HIS A 179 -6.29 -1.75 -19.82
CA HIS A 179 -6.45 -3.05 -20.47
C HIS A 179 -5.37 -3.26 -21.53
N LEU A 180 -4.88 -4.49 -21.67
CA LEU A 180 -3.95 -4.85 -22.73
C LEU A 180 -4.74 -5.41 -23.92
N PRO A 181 -4.44 -5.01 -25.17
CA PRO A 181 -5.11 -5.59 -26.33
C PRO A 181 -4.90 -7.12 -26.37
N ASP A 182 -5.89 -7.84 -26.92
CA ASP A 182 -5.88 -9.31 -27.00
C ASP A 182 -4.69 -9.84 -27.83
N GLU A 183 -4.24 -9.05 -28.81
CA GLU A 183 -2.96 -9.28 -29.50
C GLU A 183 -1.80 -8.91 -28.57
N GLN A 184 -1.27 -9.91 -27.87
CA GLN A 184 -0.13 -9.81 -26.96
C GLN A 184 1.18 -9.54 -27.73
N ASP A 185 1.34 -8.36 -28.33
CA ASP A 185 2.67 -7.90 -28.73
C ASP A 185 3.48 -7.60 -27.45
N PRO A 186 4.56 -8.34 -27.15
CA PRO A 186 5.42 -8.08 -25.99
C PRO A 186 6.11 -6.71 -26.05
N ARG A 187 6.02 -6.01 -27.19
CA ARG A 187 6.55 -4.65 -27.41
C ARG A 187 5.46 -3.59 -27.52
N SER A 188 4.20 -3.95 -27.27
CA SER A 188 3.09 -3.01 -27.28
C SER A 188 3.34 -1.85 -26.33
N HIS A 189 2.88 -0.68 -26.76
CA HIS A 189 3.03 0.56 -26.00
C HIS A 189 2.29 0.47 -24.67
N GLU A 190 1.14 -0.20 -24.66
CA GLU A 190 0.26 -0.47 -23.51
C GLU A 190 0.96 -1.34 -22.46
N LEU A 191 1.59 -2.44 -22.87
CA LEU A 191 2.33 -3.31 -21.95
C LEU A 191 3.53 -2.57 -21.35
N ARG A 192 4.27 -1.81 -22.17
CA ARG A 192 5.40 -1.01 -21.68
C ARG A 192 4.96 0.07 -20.69
N SER A 193 3.84 0.74 -20.96
CA SER A 193 3.23 1.70 -20.04
C SER A 193 2.88 1.03 -18.72
N LYS A 194 2.17 -0.10 -18.76
CA LYS A 194 1.77 -0.86 -17.57
C LYS A 194 2.98 -1.30 -16.73
N ILE A 195 4.02 -1.85 -17.37
CA ILE A 195 5.25 -2.26 -16.70
C ILE A 195 5.93 -1.06 -16.03
N LEU A 196 6.09 0.06 -16.76
CA LEU A 196 6.71 1.26 -16.19
C LEU A 196 5.90 1.79 -15.00
N SER A 197 4.58 1.84 -15.08
CA SER A 197 3.73 2.26 -13.95
C SER A 197 3.92 1.38 -12.73
N LEU A 198 3.93 0.05 -12.89
CA LEU A 198 4.18 -0.88 -11.78
C LEU A 198 5.60 -0.74 -11.21
N GLU A 199 6.61 -0.48 -12.06
CA GLU A 199 7.97 -0.20 -11.59
C GLU A 199 8.04 1.08 -10.75
N MET A 200 7.35 2.14 -11.16
CA MET A 200 7.28 3.39 -10.41
C MET A 200 6.51 3.23 -9.10
N ILE A 201 5.42 2.45 -9.08
CA ILE A 201 4.70 2.12 -7.85
C ILE A 201 5.60 1.31 -6.91
N LEU A 202 6.27 0.28 -7.42
CA LEU A 202 7.19 -0.54 -6.63
C LEU A 202 8.28 0.33 -6.00
N LEU A 203 8.86 1.25 -6.79
CA LEU A 203 9.83 2.22 -6.29
C LEU A 203 9.29 3.01 -5.09
N VAL A 204 8.06 3.55 -5.19
CA VAL A 204 7.41 4.28 -4.10
C VAL A 204 7.24 3.39 -2.86
N MET A 205 6.72 2.17 -3.04
CA MET A 205 6.46 1.24 -1.93
C MET A 205 7.75 0.72 -1.26
N GLU A 206 8.84 0.63 -2.02
CA GLU A 206 10.17 0.28 -1.49
C GLU A 206 10.80 1.43 -0.70
N HIS A 207 10.61 2.68 -1.15
CA HIS A 207 11.21 3.87 -0.52
C HIS A 207 10.46 4.31 0.74
N ILE A 208 9.13 4.23 0.74
CA ILE A 208 8.37 4.63 1.92
C ILE A 208 8.62 3.60 3.01
N ASN A 209 9.21 4.07 4.10
CA ASN A 209 9.34 3.27 5.30
C ASN A 209 7.96 3.33 5.96
N GLY A 210 7.36 2.19 6.28
CA GLY A 210 6.00 2.06 6.85
C GLY A 210 5.89 2.65 8.26
N GLN A 211 6.33 3.90 8.43
CA GLN A 211 6.16 4.72 9.60
C GLN A 211 4.67 4.76 9.93
N PRO A 212 4.31 4.80 11.22
CA PRO A 212 2.93 4.78 11.65
C PRO A 212 2.24 6.06 11.14
N LEU A 213 1.57 5.92 10.00
CA LEU A 213 0.67 6.93 9.47
C LEU A 213 -0.67 6.76 10.19
N PRO A 214 -1.42 7.85 10.43
CA PRO A 214 -2.81 7.73 10.84
C PRO A 214 -3.58 6.91 9.81
N ASP A 215 -4.50 6.05 10.26
CA ASP A 215 -5.32 5.24 9.36
C ASP A 215 -6.14 6.06 8.35
N HIS A 216 -6.48 7.30 8.70
CA HIS A 216 -7.20 8.25 7.85
C HIS A 216 -6.29 9.09 6.94
N HIS A 217 -4.98 8.82 6.92
CA HIS A 217 -4.04 9.54 6.07
C HIS A 217 -4.35 9.32 4.58
N SER A 218 -4.25 10.37 3.77
CA SER A 218 -4.63 10.31 2.34
C SER A 218 -3.84 9.24 1.57
N PHE A 219 -2.58 9.01 1.93
CA PHE A 219 -1.76 7.98 1.33
C PHE A 219 -2.18 6.55 1.71
N VAL A 220 -2.63 6.33 2.96
CA VAL A 220 -3.21 5.03 3.38
C VAL A 220 -4.49 4.76 2.59
N TYR A 221 -5.33 5.79 2.43
CA TYR A 221 -6.50 5.73 1.56
C TYR A 221 -6.09 5.38 0.11
N ALA A 222 -5.06 6.03 -0.43
CA ALA A 222 -4.61 5.78 -1.79
C ALA A 222 -4.12 4.33 -2.00
N ILE A 223 -3.44 3.76 -1.00
CA ILE A 223 -3.04 2.34 -1.03
C ILE A 223 -4.29 1.44 -1.04
N ARG A 224 -5.24 1.66 -0.10
CA ARG A 224 -6.45 0.84 0.03
C ARG A 224 -7.33 0.86 -1.22
N HIS A 225 -7.55 2.04 -1.80
CA HIS A 225 -8.58 2.23 -2.82
C HIS A 225 -8.04 2.26 -4.26
N PHE A 226 -6.78 2.65 -4.49
CA PHE A 226 -6.20 2.64 -5.83
C PHE A 226 -5.21 1.50 -6.01
N LEU A 227 -4.22 1.38 -5.11
CA LEU A 227 -3.18 0.37 -5.29
C LEU A 227 -3.74 -1.04 -5.15
N CYS A 228 -4.50 -1.34 -4.11
CA CYS A 228 -5.00 -2.68 -3.90
C CYS A 228 -5.89 -3.16 -5.07
N VAL A 229 -6.74 -2.28 -5.60
CA VAL A 229 -7.54 -2.57 -6.80
C VAL A 229 -6.63 -2.84 -8.00
N ALA A 230 -5.63 -1.99 -8.24
CA ALA A 230 -4.67 -2.21 -9.32
C ALA A 230 -3.92 -3.54 -9.20
N LEU A 231 -3.58 -3.96 -7.98
CA LEU A 231 -2.92 -5.25 -7.74
C LEU A 231 -3.84 -6.43 -8.02
N THR A 232 -5.13 -6.37 -7.65
CA THR A 232 -6.07 -7.47 -7.96
C THR A 232 -6.18 -7.77 -9.46
N GLN A 233 -6.06 -6.75 -10.32
CA GLN A 233 -6.09 -6.95 -11.77
C GLN A 233 -4.75 -7.42 -12.35
N ASN A 234 -3.64 -6.88 -11.84
CA ASN A 234 -2.31 -7.17 -12.40
C ASN A 234 -1.70 -8.47 -11.86
N ALA A 235 -2.09 -8.91 -10.66
CA ALA A 235 -1.60 -10.13 -10.02
C ALA A 235 -2.29 -11.40 -10.50
N VAL A 236 -3.15 -11.32 -11.52
CA VAL A 236 -3.68 -12.48 -12.26
C VAL A 236 -3.36 -12.39 -13.76
N SER A 237 -2.44 -11.50 -14.12
CA SER A 237 -2.03 -11.29 -15.51
C SER A 237 -1.33 -12.54 -16.07
N PRO A 238 -1.66 -12.98 -17.30
CA PRO A 238 -0.94 -14.08 -17.95
C PRO A 238 0.49 -13.68 -18.35
N THR A 239 0.77 -12.37 -18.44
CA THR A 239 2.09 -11.85 -18.74
C THR A 239 2.94 -11.85 -17.48
N ILE A 240 3.88 -12.81 -17.41
CA ILE A 240 4.70 -13.08 -16.22
C ILE A 240 5.41 -11.83 -15.67
N THR A 241 5.90 -10.94 -16.53
CA THR A 241 6.62 -9.73 -16.10
C THR A 241 5.70 -8.74 -15.37
N VAL A 242 4.43 -8.65 -15.76
CA VAL A 242 3.41 -7.83 -15.06
C VAL A 242 3.08 -8.48 -13.72
N PHE A 243 2.85 -9.80 -13.73
CA PHE A 243 2.57 -10.58 -12.54
C PHE A 243 3.67 -10.43 -11.48
N GLU A 244 4.94 -10.60 -11.86
CA GLU A 244 6.09 -10.49 -10.95
C GLU A 244 6.23 -9.10 -10.32
N LYS A 245 5.92 -8.03 -11.07
CA LYS A 245 5.93 -6.66 -10.53
C LYS A 245 4.79 -6.44 -9.54
N ALA A 246 3.57 -6.87 -9.88
CA ALA A 246 2.43 -6.79 -8.97
C ALA A 246 2.70 -7.58 -7.68
N LEU A 247 3.24 -8.80 -7.80
CA LEU A 247 3.59 -9.65 -6.69
C LEU A 247 4.69 -9.03 -5.81
N SER A 248 5.70 -8.39 -6.42
CA SER A 248 6.74 -7.67 -5.67
C SER A 248 6.17 -6.52 -4.85
N ILE A 249 5.15 -5.81 -5.36
CA ILE A 249 4.45 -4.76 -4.61
C ILE A 249 3.63 -5.37 -3.46
N ILE A 250 2.93 -6.48 -3.69
CA ILE A 250 2.18 -7.19 -2.65
C ILE A 250 3.11 -7.59 -1.49
N VAL A 251 4.32 -8.07 -1.78
CA VAL A 251 5.33 -8.39 -0.75
C VAL A 251 5.70 -7.15 0.07
N GLN A 252 5.86 -5.98 -0.56
CA GLN A 252 6.11 -4.72 0.18
C GLN A 252 4.93 -4.35 1.09
N LEU A 253 3.69 -4.54 0.63
CA LEU A 253 2.49 -4.27 1.43
C LEU A 253 2.39 -5.19 2.65
N ILE A 254 2.65 -6.50 2.47
CA ILE A 254 2.64 -7.48 3.56
C ILE A 254 3.69 -7.12 4.61
N ASN A 255 4.91 -6.80 4.17
CA ASN A 255 6.02 -6.58 5.11
C ASN A 255 5.91 -5.23 5.85
N LYS A 256 5.41 -4.17 5.21
CA LYS A 256 5.47 -2.80 5.75
C LYS A 256 4.12 -2.15 6.09
N TRP A 257 3.01 -2.60 5.49
CA TRP A 257 1.71 -1.89 5.54
C TRP A 257 0.57 -2.71 6.15
N LYS A 258 0.90 -3.88 6.72
CA LYS A 258 -0.05 -4.85 7.29
C LYS A 258 -1.03 -4.29 8.32
N SER A 259 -0.60 -3.33 9.16
CA SER A 259 -1.46 -2.66 10.15
C SER A 259 -2.68 -2.00 9.50
N HIS A 260 -2.51 -1.47 8.29
CA HIS A 260 -3.54 -0.73 7.58
C HIS A 260 -4.34 -1.60 6.60
N LEU A 261 -3.94 -2.85 6.34
CA LEU A 261 -4.40 -3.60 5.16
C LEU A 261 -4.92 -5.02 5.46
N LYS A 262 -5.30 -5.32 6.70
CA LYS A 262 -5.69 -6.68 7.13
C LYS A 262 -6.68 -7.37 6.17
N LYS A 263 -7.76 -6.71 5.76
CA LYS A 263 -8.74 -7.30 4.83
C LYS A 263 -8.22 -7.42 3.40
N GLN A 264 -7.51 -6.42 2.91
CA GLN A 264 -6.94 -6.43 1.56
C GLN A 264 -5.86 -7.53 1.43
N LEU A 265 -5.05 -7.71 2.48
CA LEU A 265 -4.05 -8.77 2.54
C LEU A 265 -4.70 -10.15 2.58
N GLU A 266 -5.80 -10.34 3.32
CA GLU A 266 -6.57 -11.60 3.27
C GLU A 266 -6.96 -11.96 1.84
N VAL A 267 -7.49 -11.00 1.07
CA VAL A 267 -7.83 -11.19 -0.35
C VAL A 267 -6.59 -11.57 -1.17
N PHE A 268 -5.44 -10.91 -0.95
CA PHE A 268 -4.22 -11.25 -1.68
C PHE A 268 -3.70 -12.65 -1.34
N PHE A 269 -3.75 -13.07 -0.08
CA PHE A 269 -3.35 -14.41 0.29
C PHE A 269 -4.23 -15.47 -0.36
N LYS A 270 -5.56 -15.33 -0.26
CA LYS A 270 -6.52 -16.31 -0.80
C LYS A 270 -6.61 -16.29 -2.32
N GLU A 271 -7.03 -15.16 -2.86
CA GLU A 271 -7.46 -15.05 -4.26
C GLU A 271 -6.26 -14.98 -5.22
N ILE A 272 -5.06 -14.69 -4.72
CA ILE A 272 -3.85 -14.60 -5.56
C ILE A 272 -2.85 -15.70 -5.16
N LEU A 273 -2.28 -15.65 -3.95
CA LEU A 273 -1.16 -16.53 -3.61
C LEU A 273 -1.57 -18.01 -3.55
N LEU A 274 -2.59 -18.32 -2.75
CA LEU A 274 -3.11 -19.68 -2.59
C LEU A 274 -3.76 -20.17 -3.89
N SER A 275 -4.66 -19.36 -4.47
CA SER A 275 -5.32 -19.66 -5.76
C SER A 275 -4.33 -20.05 -6.87
N ILE A 276 -3.21 -19.32 -7.04
CA ILE A 276 -2.21 -19.64 -8.07
C ILE A 276 -1.45 -20.93 -7.75
N LEU A 277 -1.10 -21.19 -6.48
CA LEU A 277 -0.41 -22.41 -6.07
C LEU A 277 -1.30 -23.64 -6.25
N GLU A 278 -2.58 -23.53 -5.90
CA GLU A 278 -3.59 -24.58 -5.98
C GLU A 278 -4.00 -24.91 -7.40
N SER A 279 -4.19 -23.88 -8.22
CA SER A 279 -4.73 -24.05 -9.57
C SER A 279 -3.84 -24.95 -10.43
N PRO A 280 -4.39 -26.00 -11.05
CA PRO A 280 -3.63 -26.86 -11.97
C PRO A 280 -3.34 -26.17 -13.30
N SER A 281 -4.06 -25.09 -13.65
CA SER A 281 -3.85 -24.34 -14.89
C SER A 281 -2.75 -23.27 -14.80
N SER A 282 -2.32 -22.92 -13.58
CA SER A 282 -1.22 -21.98 -13.36
C SER A 282 0.10 -22.51 -13.93
N SER A 283 0.80 -21.67 -14.70
CA SER A 283 2.09 -22.04 -15.27
C SER A 283 3.15 -22.23 -14.18
N PHE A 284 4.22 -22.96 -14.54
CA PHE A 284 5.38 -23.12 -13.65
C PHE A 284 5.94 -21.76 -13.20
N GLU A 285 6.05 -20.81 -14.12
CA GLU A 285 6.63 -19.49 -13.88
C GLU A 285 5.81 -18.70 -12.85
N HIS A 286 4.47 -18.76 -12.93
CA HIS A 286 3.58 -18.11 -11.95
C HIS A 286 3.69 -18.75 -10.57
N LYS A 287 3.62 -20.09 -10.49
CA LYS A 287 3.79 -20.81 -9.20
C LYS A 287 5.16 -20.56 -8.59
N TRP A 288 6.20 -20.56 -9.42
CA TRP A 288 7.56 -20.27 -9.01
C TRP A 288 7.71 -18.86 -8.44
N ALA A 289 7.12 -17.86 -9.10
CA ALA A 289 7.12 -16.48 -8.61
C ALA A 289 6.38 -16.36 -7.26
N VAL A 290 5.23 -17.03 -7.07
CA VAL A 290 4.53 -17.08 -5.76
C VAL A 290 5.40 -17.71 -4.68
N LEU A 291 6.06 -18.85 -4.95
CA LEU A 291 6.96 -19.46 -3.96
C LEU A 291 8.12 -18.54 -3.58
N ASN A 292 8.69 -17.79 -4.54
CA ASN A 292 9.73 -16.81 -4.21
C ASN A 292 9.19 -15.64 -3.38
N ALA A 293 7.96 -15.20 -3.64
CA ALA A 293 7.32 -14.17 -2.83
C ALA A 293 7.07 -14.65 -1.39
N LEU A 294 6.53 -15.87 -1.22
CA LEU A 294 6.39 -16.49 0.11
C LEU A 294 7.73 -16.63 0.81
N SER A 295 8.78 -17.01 0.08
CA SER A 295 10.13 -17.08 0.66
C SER A 295 10.62 -15.75 1.19
N LYS A 296 10.25 -14.61 0.58
CA LYS A 296 10.59 -13.25 1.03
C LYS A 296 9.71 -12.78 2.18
N ILE A 297 8.44 -13.14 2.18
CA ILE A 297 7.52 -12.85 3.29
C ILE A 297 8.01 -13.57 4.56
N PHE A 298 8.47 -14.81 4.42
CA PHE A 298 9.04 -15.60 5.51
C PHE A 298 10.49 -15.27 5.84
N ASP A 299 11.02 -14.12 5.39
CA ASP A 299 12.28 -13.56 5.90
C ASP A 299 12.05 -12.58 7.06
N ASP A 300 10.81 -12.16 7.32
CA ASP A 300 10.45 -11.28 8.44
C ASP A 300 9.65 -12.05 9.51
N SER A 301 10.23 -12.17 10.71
CA SER A 301 9.66 -12.91 11.82
C SER A 301 8.31 -12.33 12.25
N GLN A 302 8.21 -10.99 12.29
CA GLN A 302 6.98 -10.30 12.65
C GLN A 302 5.87 -10.55 11.63
N SER A 303 6.18 -10.56 10.33
CA SER A 303 5.18 -10.86 9.28
C SER A 303 4.62 -12.28 9.39
N VAL A 304 5.44 -13.28 9.70
CA VAL A 304 4.96 -14.66 9.90
C VAL A 304 3.97 -14.75 11.06
N VAL A 305 4.32 -14.14 12.20
CA VAL A 305 3.45 -14.13 13.38
C VAL A 305 2.18 -13.34 13.14
N ASP A 306 2.27 -12.20 12.46
CA ASP A 306 1.10 -11.38 12.14
C ASP A 306 0.13 -12.12 11.22
N ILE A 307 0.59 -12.96 10.29
CA ILE A 307 -0.30 -13.80 9.47
C ILE A 307 -1.08 -14.76 10.38
N TYR A 308 -0.40 -15.47 11.28
CA TYR A 308 -1.06 -16.40 12.20
C TYR A 308 -2.06 -15.69 13.13
N VAL A 309 -1.63 -14.62 13.79
CA VAL A 309 -2.47 -13.90 14.75
C VAL A 309 -3.66 -13.21 14.07
N ASN A 310 -3.48 -12.62 12.89
CA ASN A 310 -4.54 -11.84 12.24
C ASN A 310 -5.57 -12.70 11.51
N TYR A 311 -5.23 -13.93 11.11
CA TYR A 311 -6.11 -14.74 10.28
C TYR A 311 -6.52 -16.05 10.97
N ASP A 312 -5.58 -16.82 11.50
CA ASP A 312 -5.88 -18.15 12.08
C ASP A 312 -6.44 -18.05 13.52
N CYS A 313 -6.02 -17.03 14.28
CA CYS A 313 -6.49 -16.83 15.66
C CYS A 313 -7.85 -16.11 15.77
N HIS A 314 -8.43 -15.65 14.65
CA HIS A 314 -9.73 -14.98 14.64
C HIS A 314 -10.83 -15.94 14.19
N MET A 315 -11.87 -16.10 15.02
CA MET A 315 -12.98 -17.04 14.79
C MET A 315 -13.73 -16.87 13.45
N THR A 316 -13.68 -15.69 12.84
CA THR A 316 -14.40 -15.34 11.60
C THR A 316 -13.49 -15.18 10.39
N SER A 317 -12.18 -15.25 10.58
CA SER A 317 -11.19 -15.11 9.51
C SER A 317 -10.84 -16.48 8.95
N ALA A 318 -10.12 -16.54 7.83
CA ALA A 318 -9.59 -17.81 7.33
C ALA A 318 -8.27 -18.20 7.99
N ASN A 319 -7.97 -19.50 7.94
CA ASN A 319 -6.74 -20.07 8.45
C ASN A 319 -5.61 -19.94 7.40
N ILE A 320 -5.26 -18.71 7.06
CA ILE A 320 -4.29 -18.39 6.00
C ILE A 320 -2.92 -19.01 6.30
N PHE A 321 -2.44 -18.95 7.55
CA PHE A 321 -1.15 -19.51 7.90
C PHE A 321 -1.17 -21.04 7.75
N GLU A 322 -2.17 -21.73 8.30
CA GLU A 322 -2.36 -23.17 8.13
C GLU A 322 -2.41 -23.57 6.65
N GLU A 323 -3.22 -22.88 5.85
CA GLU A 323 -3.36 -23.16 4.42
C GLU A 323 -2.04 -22.98 3.67
N LEU A 324 -1.27 -21.92 3.95
CA LEU A 324 0.04 -21.71 3.35
C LEU A 324 1.02 -22.84 3.69
N ILE A 325 1.09 -23.23 4.96
CA ILE A 325 1.98 -24.31 5.41
C ILE A 325 1.58 -25.65 4.79
N SER A 326 0.28 -25.95 4.72
CA SER A 326 -0.27 -27.16 4.10
C SER A 326 0.08 -27.25 2.62
N HIS A 327 -0.09 -26.17 1.85
CA HIS A 327 0.24 -26.12 0.43
C HIS A 327 1.75 -26.26 0.18
N LEU A 328 2.58 -25.58 0.97
CA LEU A 328 4.03 -25.72 0.88
C LEU A 328 4.48 -27.15 1.21
N ALA A 329 3.91 -27.78 2.23
CA ALA A 329 4.18 -29.17 2.57
C ALA A 329 3.78 -30.13 1.45
N LYS A 330 2.60 -29.95 0.85
CA LYS A 330 2.14 -30.74 -0.30
C LYS A 330 3.08 -30.62 -1.50
N ILE A 331 3.53 -29.41 -1.82
CA ILE A 331 4.52 -29.19 -2.89
C ILE A 331 5.83 -29.89 -2.54
N ALA A 332 6.35 -29.68 -1.33
CA ALA A 332 7.60 -30.28 -0.85
C ALA A 332 7.59 -31.82 -0.88
N SER A 333 6.47 -32.44 -0.53
CA SER A 333 6.30 -33.90 -0.45
C SER A 333 5.88 -34.56 -1.76
N SER A 334 5.65 -33.79 -2.83
CA SER A 334 5.27 -34.35 -4.13
C SER A 334 6.39 -35.28 -4.65
N TYR A 335 6.13 -36.58 -4.77
CA TYR A 335 7.11 -37.57 -5.23
C TYR A 335 6.86 -37.94 -6.69
N SER A 336 7.90 -37.87 -7.53
CA SER A 336 7.85 -38.29 -8.93
C SER A 336 8.31 -39.75 -9.02
N SER A 337 7.35 -40.68 -9.14
CA SER A 337 7.55 -42.13 -8.97
C SER A 337 8.09 -42.90 -10.19
N ASP A 338 8.53 -42.23 -11.27
CA ASP A 338 8.84 -42.92 -12.51
C ASP A 338 10.36 -43.07 -12.77
N PRO A 339 10.92 -44.30 -12.60
CA PRO A 339 12.32 -44.61 -12.83
C PRO A 339 12.67 -44.88 -14.31
N SER A 340 11.75 -44.71 -15.26
CA SER A 340 12.06 -44.86 -16.68
C SER A 340 13.01 -43.77 -17.20
N SER A 341 13.87 -44.12 -18.17
CA SER A 341 14.80 -43.20 -18.82
C SER A 341 14.03 -42.01 -19.40
N PRO A 342 14.18 -40.80 -18.83
CA PRO A 342 13.37 -39.67 -19.23
C PRO A 342 13.83 -39.16 -20.60
N THR A 343 12.87 -38.85 -21.46
CA THR A 343 13.11 -38.02 -22.65
C THR A 343 13.58 -36.61 -22.23
N HIS A 344 14.22 -35.85 -23.13
CA HIS A 344 14.74 -34.51 -22.81
C HIS A 344 13.68 -33.56 -22.22
N GLY A 345 12.43 -33.60 -22.72
CA GLY A 345 11.31 -32.82 -22.17
C GLY A 345 10.87 -33.26 -20.77
N GLN A 346 10.89 -34.57 -20.49
CA GLN A 346 10.60 -35.10 -19.16
C GLN A 346 11.70 -34.74 -18.15
N GLN A 347 12.95 -34.60 -18.59
CA GLN A 347 14.05 -34.16 -17.72
C GLN A 347 13.86 -32.71 -17.26
N ILE A 348 13.49 -31.80 -18.18
CA ILE A 348 13.20 -30.39 -17.83
C ILE A 348 12.03 -30.29 -16.84
N ALA A 349 10.98 -31.09 -17.03
CA ALA A 349 9.85 -31.14 -16.11
C ALA A 349 10.26 -31.65 -14.72
N LYS A 350 11.05 -32.74 -14.66
CA LYS A 350 11.62 -33.28 -13.41
C LYS A 350 12.51 -32.25 -12.70
N ASP A 351 13.32 -31.49 -13.44
CA ASP A 351 14.18 -30.43 -12.88
C ASP A 351 13.36 -29.23 -12.36
N ARG A 352 12.29 -28.85 -13.05
CA ARG A 352 11.32 -27.83 -12.59
C ARG A 352 10.62 -28.27 -11.30
N GLU A 353 10.14 -29.50 -11.25
CA GLU A 353 9.51 -30.08 -10.05
C GLU A 353 10.50 -30.14 -8.87
N LYS A 354 11.73 -30.61 -9.12
CA LYS A 354 12.79 -30.64 -8.09
C LYS A 354 13.04 -29.26 -7.50
N ARG A 355 13.18 -28.23 -8.34
CA ARG A 355 13.38 -26.85 -7.86
C ARG A 355 12.20 -26.34 -7.03
N MET A 356 10.96 -26.61 -7.45
CA MET A 356 9.76 -26.26 -6.67
C MET A 356 9.78 -26.88 -5.28
N ARG A 357 10.12 -28.17 -5.17
CA ARG A 357 10.25 -28.86 -3.89
C ARG A 357 11.30 -28.24 -3.00
N GLU A 358 12.48 -27.98 -3.54
CA GLU A 358 13.57 -27.35 -2.79
C GLU A 358 13.17 -25.97 -2.26
N LEU A 359 12.48 -25.15 -3.06
CA LEU A 359 12.04 -23.84 -2.64
C LEU A 359 10.91 -23.91 -1.61
N ALA A 360 9.94 -24.83 -1.78
CA ALA A 360 8.88 -25.04 -0.81
C ALA A 360 9.43 -25.51 0.56
N LEU A 361 10.38 -26.46 0.56
CA LEU A 361 11.09 -26.87 1.78
C LEU A 361 11.83 -25.71 2.43
N LYS A 362 12.51 -24.87 1.65
CA LYS A 362 13.17 -23.66 2.17
C LYS A 362 12.17 -22.71 2.82
N CYS A 363 10.99 -22.51 2.23
CA CYS A 363 9.93 -21.68 2.81
C CYS A 363 9.44 -22.24 4.15
N LEU A 364 9.19 -23.55 4.25
CA LEU A 364 8.78 -24.19 5.51
C LEU A 364 9.84 -24.01 6.61
N VAL A 365 11.11 -24.21 6.26
CA VAL A 365 12.23 -23.99 7.20
C VAL A 365 12.31 -22.52 7.63
N LYS A 366 12.12 -21.58 6.69
CA LYS A 366 12.09 -20.14 6.99
C LYS A 366 10.95 -19.76 7.93
N ALA A 367 9.74 -20.28 7.69
CA ALA A 367 8.59 -20.06 8.58
C ALA A 367 8.90 -20.53 10.01
N LEU A 368 9.44 -21.75 10.18
CA LEU A 368 9.84 -22.26 11.49
C LEU A 368 10.92 -21.39 12.15
N LYS A 369 11.96 -20.99 11.39
CA LYS A 369 13.00 -20.10 11.90
C LYS A 369 12.46 -18.74 12.34
N CYS A 370 11.50 -18.18 11.61
CA CYS A 370 10.83 -16.94 11.97
C CYS A 370 10.08 -17.04 13.30
N LEU A 371 9.37 -18.15 13.53
CA LEU A 371 8.67 -18.38 14.80
C LEU A 371 9.65 -18.49 15.98
N VAL A 372 10.79 -19.17 15.77
CA VAL A 372 11.85 -19.25 16.79
C VAL A 372 12.47 -17.87 17.05
N ALA A 373 12.85 -17.15 16.01
CA ALA A 373 13.46 -15.83 16.13
C ALA A 373 12.53 -14.83 16.84
N TRP A 374 11.24 -14.83 16.50
CA TRP A 374 10.26 -13.97 17.19
C TRP A 374 10.14 -14.32 18.68
N TYR A 375 10.11 -15.61 19.03
CA TYR A 375 10.08 -16.03 20.43
C TYR A 375 11.32 -15.58 21.20
N GLU A 376 12.51 -15.71 20.60
CA GLU A 376 13.77 -15.24 21.19
C GLU A 376 13.77 -13.72 21.41
N ASP A 377 13.30 -12.94 20.43
CA ASP A 377 13.17 -11.48 20.53
C ASP A 377 12.23 -11.07 21.68
N MET A 378 11.13 -11.81 21.89
CA MET A 378 10.22 -11.57 23.01
C MET A 378 10.89 -11.84 24.37
N GLU A 379 11.68 -12.90 24.49
CA GLU A 379 12.36 -13.24 25.74
C GLU A 379 13.46 -12.22 26.09
N ILE A 380 14.23 -11.78 25.09
CA ILE A 380 15.22 -10.70 25.26
C ILE A 380 14.53 -9.39 25.68
N GLY A 381 13.39 -9.07 25.07
CA GLY A 381 12.60 -7.89 25.44
C GLY A 381 12.15 -7.89 26.91
N LYS A 382 11.84 -9.07 27.46
CA LYS A 382 11.50 -9.23 28.88
C LYS A 382 12.71 -8.98 29.78
N GLU A 383 13.89 -9.50 29.44
CA GLU A 383 15.11 -9.29 30.24
C GLU A 383 15.53 -7.81 30.32
N VAL A 384 15.42 -7.08 29.21
CA VAL A 384 15.77 -5.64 29.16
C VAL A 384 14.79 -4.78 29.99
N SER A 385 13.50 -5.13 29.99
CA SER A 385 12.48 -4.38 30.75
C SER A 385 12.54 -4.57 32.28
N ILE A 386 13.35 -5.50 32.79
CA ILE A 386 13.53 -5.75 34.24
C ILE A 386 14.71 -4.92 34.82
N GLN A 387 15.55 -4.29 34.00
CA GLN A 387 16.63 -3.40 34.45
C GLN A 387 16.18 -1.92 34.49
N TYR A 388 15.53 -1.50 35.58
CA TYR A 388 15.46 -0.08 35.94
C TYR A 388 16.81 0.42 36.50
N PRO A 389 17.16 1.72 36.31
CA PRO A 389 18.45 2.28 36.71
C PRO A 389 18.57 2.38 38.23
N ALA A 390 19.75 2.05 38.75
CA ALA A 390 20.09 2.23 40.16
C ALA A 390 19.84 3.68 40.59
N GLU A 391 19.07 3.85 41.66
CA GLU A 391 18.74 5.11 42.31
C GLU A 391 19.98 5.98 42.54
N GLU A 392 19.94 7.24 42.08
CA GLU A 392 20.83 8.28 42.56
C GLU A 392 20.64 8.42 44.08
N GLN A 393 21.69 8.10 44.83
CA GLN A 393 21.74 8.28 46.27
C GLN A 393 21.61 9.77 46.62
N GLN A 394 20.42 10.17 47.07
CA GLN A 394 20.25 11.41 47.82
C GLN A 394 21.06 11.32 49.13
N GLN A 395 22.01 12.24 49.30
CA GLN A 395 22.72 12.44 50.56
C GLN A 395 21.72 12.79 51.69
N PRO A 396 21.84 12.19 52.90
CA PRO A 396 20.97 12.55 54.01
C PRO A 396 21.35 13.92 54.58
N LEU A 397 20.35 14.79 54.73
CA LEU A 397 20.38 16.01 55.53
C LEU A 397 20.86 15.72 56.95
N GLN A 398 22.03 16.27 57.33
CA GLN A 398 22.43 16.33 58.74
C GLN A 398 21.68 17.48 59.43
N LEU A 399 20.75 17.10 60.31
CA LEU A 399 20.08 17.99 61.25
C LEU A 399 21.01 18.19 62.47
N SER A 400 21.60 19.37 62.61
CA SER A 400 22.37 19.77 63.78
C SER A 400 21.44 20.16 64.93
N THR A 401 21.38 19.33 65.96
CA THR A 401 20.90 19.70 67.30
C THR A 401 22.08 20.10 68.16
N GLU A 402 22.12 21.34 68.65
CA GLU A 402 22.43 21.65 70.05
C GLU A 402 22.22 23.14 70.35
N GLY A 403 21.56 23.40 71.48
CA GLY A 403 21.13 24.71 71.93
C GLY A 403 22.27 25.57 72.46
N SER A 404 22.15 26.87 72.21
CA SER A 404 22.78 27.92 73.01
C SER A 404 21.89 28.19 74.22
N ALA A 405 22.47 28.05 75.42
CA ALA A 405 21.89 28.62 76.62
C ALA A 405 21.98 30.15 76.54
N ALA A 406 20.85 30.84 76.54
CA ALA A 406 20.58 32.01 77.38
C ALA A 406 19.31 32.75 76.94
N ASP A 407 18.60 33.24 77.95
CA ASP A 407 17.64 34.34 77.92
C ASP A 407 16.23 34.09 77.37
N VAL A 408 15.46 33.48 78.28
CA VAL A 408 14.09 33.88 78.60
C VAL A 408 14.02 35.41 78.74
N ASN A 409 13.37 36.09 77.80
CA ASN A 409 12.43 37.16 78.13
C ASN A 409 11.60 37.64 76.94
N GLN A 410 10.30 37.72 77.22
CA GLN A 410 9.36 38.73 76.74
C GLN A 410 8.54 38.52 75.46
N ILE A 411 7.27 38.22 75.75
CA ILE A 411 6.06 38.92 75.29
C ILE A 411 5.36 38.33 74.06
N VAL A 412 4.32 37.55 74.37
CA VAL A 412 3.08 37.47 73.59
C VAL A 412 2.14 38.58 74.10
N GLN A 413 1.72 39.47 73.20
CA GLN A 413 0.33 39.84 73.02
C GLN A 413 0.08 40.21 71.56
#